data_AF-A0A9P3K7Z7-F1
#
_entry.id   AF-A0A9P3K7Z7-F1
#
_cell.length_a   1.000
_cell.length_b   1.000
_cell.length_c   1.000
_cell.angle_alpha   90.00
_cell.angle_beta   90.00
_cell.angle_gamma   90.00
#
_symmetry.space_group_name_H-M   'P 1'
#
loop_
_entity.id
_entity.type
_entity.pdbx_description
1 polymer ?
#
loop_
_entity_poly.entity_id
_entity_poly.type
_entity_poly.pdbx_seq_one_letter_code
_entity_poly.pdbx_strand_id
1 'polypeptide(L)'
;MQNGEKAMKFYYVGEKGREQLRRYKYQGADHSLVSKYILQPFWSRFVLLFPLSAPGSSLAHSTPLPAAAPAPPHIESPCLLCPRPSEITIMGLCFVFHNITFMGLCFVFLSVAISWYTSPDLLAHVPRPVIILFSLLLFLYQTFDAVDGKQARRTGSSSPLGELMDHSCDAVCCTLEVLPFAAAGMMGSHAPLFWLVSSSTFYFASWETFFTHSLVLPIVNGPTEGLLTLCSFFLFTAYVGQEWWGVPLFSASSAIHMHAHMPLLERIASLSRLDLLLLVQFPLFVTPTAVSNLMTVLRAVRSAEKEKRKGGQPLRFSDTTLFAALLLLPYFALSGFTVSWAVLSPSAIFPRHAHFFFLALCFSFALMVGRMILAHLTRESEGLLPSMLQPLLFLTIALINAAWPHLTRGTSPGPLQAPLPELPLLLLYVAHTGYLYGHFAVCVCYDICNTLGIYTFRVGKAKTYQPLRAGKQEARIQFRPKVL
;
A
#
# COMPACT_ATOMS: atom_id res chain seq x y z
N MET A 1 33.75 -11.85 32.24
CA MET A 1 32.68 -12.38 31.37
C MET A 1 31.35 -11.91 31.93
N GLN A 2 30.75 -10.87 31.37
CA GLN A 2 29.34 -10.53 31.62
C GLN A 2 28.65 -10.58 30.26
N ASN A 3 28.26 -11.79 29.87
CA ASN A 3 27.22 -12.00 28.86
C ASN A 3 25.92 -11.51 29.49
N GLY A 4 25.67 -10.21 29.41
CA GLY A 4 24.32 -9.69 29.55
C GLY A 4 23.52 -10.20 28.37
N GLU A 5 22.52 -11.03 28.64
CA GLU A 5 21.52 -11.45 27.67
C GLU A 5 21.01 -10.21 26.93
N LYS A 6 21.49 -10.00 25.70
CA LYS A 6 20.83 -9.10 24.76
C LYS A 6 19.51 -9.78 24.44
N ALA A 7 18.48 -9.49 25.22
CA ALA A 7 17.11 -9.71 24.80
C ALA A 7 17.02 -9.21 23.36
N MET A 8 16.68 -10.12 22.43
CA MET A 8 16.56 -9.82 21.01
C MET A 8 15.42 -8.83 20.83
N LYS A 9 15.72 -7.55 20.98
CA LYS A 9 14.77 -6.47 20.76
C LYS A 9 14.66 -6.31 19.25
N PHE A 10 13.54 -6.77 18.70
CA PHE A 10 13.16 -6.58 17.30
C PHE A 10 12.88 -5.10 17.02
N TYR A 11 13.92 -4.27 17.01
CA TYR A 11 13.80 -2.88 16.61
C TYR A 11 13.85 -2.80 15.10
N TYR A 12 12.77 -2.33 14.50
CA TYR A 12 12.72 -1.99 13.08
C TYR A 12 13.46 -0.69 12.78
N VAL A 13 13.67 0.14 13.82
CA VAL A 13 14.35 1.43 13.74
C VAL A 13 15.60 1.40 14.61
N GLY A 14 16.76 1.52 13.97
CA GLY A 14 18.06 1.63 14.63
C GLY A 14 18.27 2.98 15.30
N GLU A 15 19.37 3.13 16.05
CA GLU A 15 19.67 4.37 16.76
C GLU A 15 19.79 5.58 15.83
N LYS A 16 20.45 5.41 14.68
CA LYS A 16 20.55 6.45 13.64
C LYS A 16 19.18 6.81 13.08
N GLY A 17 18.34 5.82 12.80
CA GLY A 17 16.97 6.02 12.36
C GLY A 17 16.14 6.83 13.34
N ARG A 18 16.29 6.58 14.65
CA ARG A 18 15.60 7.35 15.69
C ARG A 18 16.01 8.82 15.73
N GLU A 19 17.28 9.12 15.52
CA GLU A 19 17.76 10.50 15.40
C GLU A 19 17.20 11.18 14.16
N GLN A 20 17.16 10.47 13.03
CA GLN A 20 16.59 10.99 11.77
C GLN A 20 15.11 11.28 11.91
N LEU A 21 14.33 10.39 12.54
CA LEU A 21 12.91 10.60 12.79
C LEU A 21 12.64 11.90 13.56
N ARG A 22 13.52 12.32 14.47
CA ARG A 22 13.38 13.59 15.24
C ARG A 22 13.66 14.84 14.41
N ARG A 23 14.37 14.70 13.30
CA ARG A 23 14.73 15.77 12.37
C ARG A 23 13.87 15.75 11.11
N TYR A 24 13.16 14.64 10.88
CA TYR A 24 12.41 14.40 9.67
C TYR A 24 11.33 15.46 9.49
N LYS A 25 11.26 15.98 8.27
CA LYS A 25 10.24 16.90 7.80
C LYS A 25 9.74 16.40 6.46
N TYR A 26 8.42 16.22 6.37
CA TYR A 26 7.76 15.79 5.15
C TYR A 26 8.11 16.70 3.97
N GLN A 27 8.44 16.08 2.84
CA GLN A 27 8.68 16.73 1.56
C GLN A 27 7.81 16.05 0.50
N GLY A 28 6.77 16.75 0.07
CA GLY A 28 5.89 16.29 -0.99
C GLY A 28 5.32 17.47 -1.76
N ALA A 29 5.03 17.24 -3.04
CA ALA A 29 4.37 18.20 -3.91
C ALA A 29 3.31 17.48 -4.74
N ASP A 30 2.10 18.00 -4.72
CA ASP A 30 1.00 17.51 -5.54
C ASP A 30 0.74 18.50 -6.69
N HIS A 31 0.98 18.05 -7.92
CA HIS A 31 0.76 18.83 -9.12
C HIS A 31 -0.54 18.47 -9.86
N SER A 32 -1.35 17.54 -9.33
CA SER A 32 -2.62 17.12 -9.94
C SER A 32 -3.55 18.31 -10.15
N LEU A 33 -4.06 18.45 -11.37
CA LEU A 33 -5.04 19.49 -11.70
C LEU A 33 -6.37 19.22 -11.00
N VAL A 34 -6.77 17.94 -10.93
CA VAL A 34 -8.04 17.53 -10.33
C VAL A 34 -8.01 17.76 -8.82
N SER A 35 -6.93 17.34 -8.15
CA SER A 35 -6.67 17.66 -6.75
C SER A 35 -6.74 19.18 -6.55
N LYS A 36 -5.89 19.94 -7.26
CA LYS A 36 -5.72 21.38 -7.03
C LYS A 36 -6.99 22.21 -7.25
N TYR A 37 -7.72 21.97 -8.33
CA TYR A 37 -8.81 22.87 -8.74
C TYR A 37 -10.21 22.36 -8.37
N ILE A 38 -10.40 21.04 -8.21
CA ILE A 38 -11.72 20.46 -7.94
C ILE A 38 -11.82 20.00 -6.48
N LEU A 39 -10.89 19.16 -6.03
CA LEU A 39 -11.03 18.48 -4.74
C LEU A 39 -10.46 19.25 -3.56
N GLN A 40 -9.40 20.03 -3.74
CA GLN A 40 -8.82 20.86 -2.66
C GLN A 40 -9.84 21.83 -2.05
N PRO A 41 -10.68 22.55 -2.82
CA PRO A 41 -11.79 23.35 -2.27
C PRO A 41 -12.77 22.51 -1.45
N PHE A 42 -13.13 21.32 -1.94
CA PHE A 42 -14.02 20.39 -1.26
C PHE A 42 -13.41 19.89 0.06
N TRP A 43 -12.22 19.29 0.03
CA TRP A 43 -11.51 18.78 1.19
C TRP A 43 -11.23 19.85 2.25
N SER A 44 -10.95 21.09 1.83
CA SER A 44 -10.72 22.21 2.77
C SER A 44 -11.98 22.63 3.52
N ARG A 45 -13.16 22.37 2.96
CA ARG A 45 -14.44 22.52 3.67
C ARG A 45 -14.77 21.28 4.47
N PHE A 46 -14.58 20.10 3.89
CA PHE A 46 -14.88 18.81 4.52
C PHE A 46 -14.09 18.59 5.81
N VAL A 47 -12.81 18.98 5.83
CA VAL A 47 -11.97 18.85 7.03
C VAL A 47 -12.58 19.59 8.24
N LEU A 48 -13.38 20.65 8.02
CA LEU A 48 -14.01 21.42 9.10
C LEU A 48 -15.06 20.62 9.89
N LEU A 49 -15.56 19.50 9.35
CA LEU A 49 -16.41 18.56 10.07
C LEU A 49 -15.66 17.88 11.22
N PHE A 50 -14.33 17.81 11.15
CA PHE A 50 -13.50 17.25 12.21
C PHE A 50 -13.16 18.31 13.27
N PRO A 51 -13.42 18.03 14.56
CA PRO A 51 -13.13 18.97 15.65
C PRO A 51 -11.62 19.16 15.85
N LEU A 52 -11.22 20.34 16.33
CA LEU A 52 -9.82 20.64 16.68
C LEU A 52 -9.40 20.03 18.02
N SER A 53 -10.37 19.73 18.89
CA SER A 53 -10.17 19.18 20.23
C SER A 53 -10.59 17.71 20.28
N ALA A 54 -9.70 16.85 20.78
CA ALA A 54 -10.04 15.47 21.12
C ALA A 54 -11.16 15.45 22.18
N PRO A 55 -12.18 14.57 22.09
CA PRO A 55 -13.28 14.49 23.07
C PRO A 55 -12.88 14.10 24.51
N GLY A 56 -11.58 14.03 24.83
CA GLY A 56 -11.05 13.65 26.14
C GLY A 56 -10.44 14.78 26.97
N SER A 57 -10.37 16.02 26.47
CA SER A 57 -9.78 17.13 27.24
C SER A 57 -10.71 17.71 28.31
N SER A 58 -12.02 17.50 28.19
CA SER A 58 -13.04 18.01 29.12
C SER A 58 -13.43 17.04 30.24
N LEU A 59 -13.19 15.73 30.07
CA LEU A 59 -13.57 14.68 31.05
C LEU A 59 -12.49 14.40 32.11
N ALA A 60 -11.30 14.99 32.01
CA ALA A 60 -10.20 14.78 32.97
C ALA A 60 -10.18 15.80 34.14
N HIS A 61 -11.13 16.73 34.19
CA HIS A 61 -11.26 17.69 35.28
C HIS A 61 -12.23 17.18 36.36
N SER A 62 -11.79 16.25 37.23
CA SER A 62 -12.43 16.06 38.55
C SER A 62 -11.74 15.11 39.54
N THR A 63 -10.48 14.70 39.35
CA THR A 63 -9.77 13.95 40.41
C THR A 63 -8.31 14.39 40.54
N PRO A 64 -7.89 15.00 41.67
CA PRO A 64 -6.49 15.22 41.96
C PRO A 64 -5.78 13.86 42.11
N LEU A 65 -4.72 13.63 41.34
CA LEU A 65 -3.80 12.53 41.58
C LEU A 65 -3.03 12.81 42.89
N PRO A 66 -2.92 11.85 43.83
CA PRO A 66 -2.10 12.02 45.02
C PRO A 66 -0.61 12.11 44.65
N ALA A 67 0.14 12.86 45.45
CA ALA A 67 1.55 13.17 45.25
C ALA A 67 2.39 11.91 45.02
N ALA A 68 3.30 11.99 44.04
CA ALA A 68 4.19 10.92 43.63
C ALA A 68 5.08 10.44 44.79
N ALA A 69 4.93 9.19 45.18
CA ALA A 69 5.92 8.48 45.97
C ALA A 69 7.13 8.10 45.08
N PRO A 70 8.36 8.05 45.62
CA PRO A 70 9.54 7.70 44.85
C PRO A 70 9.46 6.24 44.38
N ALA A 71 9.74 6.02 43.08
CA ALA A 71 9.67 4.71 42.45
C ALA A 71 10.75 3.75 43.01
N PRO A 72 10.41 2.50 43.34
CA PRO A 72 11.40 1.48 43.67
C PRO A 72 12.12 1.00 42.40
N PRO A 73 13.38 0.53 42.50
CA PRO A 73 14.10 -0.01 41.36
C PRO A 73 13.60 -1.44 41.10
N HIS A 74 13.43 -1.78 39.82
CA HIS A 74 13.09 -3.13 39.32
C HIS A 74 11.65 -3.61 39.55
N ILE A 75 10.70 -3.05 38.79
CA ILE A 75 9.50 -3.79 38.37
C ILE A 75 9.26 -3.48 36.90
N GLU A 76 9.20 -4.54 36.09
CA GLU A 76 8.82 -4.54 34.68
C GLU A 76 7.50 -3.77 34.50
N SER A 77 7.51 -2.75 33.65
CA SER A 77 6.32 -1.96 33.38
C SER A 77 5.29 -2.83 32.65
N PRO A 78 4.02 -2.88 33.11
CA PRO A 78 2.98 -3.64 32.43
C PRO A 78 2.70 -3.03 31.05
N CYS A 79 2.43 -3.91 30.10
CA CYS A 79 2.18 -3.66 28.69
C CYS A 79 1.25 -2.45 28.45
N LEU A 80 1.81 -1.31 28.04
CA LEU A 80 1.06 -0.10 27.63
C LEU A 80 0.27 -0.27 26.31
N LEU A 81 0.33 -1.45 25.71
CA LEU A 81 -0.40 -1.88 24.51
C LEU A 81 -1.55 -2.86 24.81
N CYS A 82 -1.69 -3.35 26.04
CA CYS A 82 -2.85 -4.15 26.47
C CYS A 82 -3.73 -3.30 27.38
N PRO A 83 -4.86 -2.76 26.87
CA PRO A 83 -5.83 -2.08 27.71
C PRO A 83 -6.55 -3.11 28.58
N ARG A 84 -7.03 -2.66 29.74
CA ARG A 84 -8.00 -3.43 30.51
C ARG A 84 -9.29 -3.61 29.68
N PRO A 85 -10.09 -4.68 29.87
CA PRO A 85 -11.27 -4.95 29.03
C PRO A 85 -12.25 -3.77 28.90
N SER A 86 -12.35 -2.89 29.90
CA SER A 86 -13.18 -1.69 29.87
C SER A 86 -12.62 -0.52 29.05
N GLU A 87 -11.32 -0.51 28.76
CA GLU A 87 -10.64 0.51 27.95
C GLU A 87 -10.73 0.17 26.45
N ILE A 88 -11.02 -1.08 26.06
CA ILE A 88 -11.16 -1.52 24.67
C ILE A 88 -12.36 -0.85 23.98
N THR A 89 -13.47 -0.65 24.70
CA THR A 89 -14.68 -0.03 24.13
C THR A 89 -14.52 1.49 23.94
N ILE A 90 -13.88 2.16 24.90
CA ILE A 90 -13.56 3.60 24.80
C ILE A 90 -12.43 3.84 23.80
N MET A 91 -11.46 2.92 23.70
CA MET A 91 -10.44 2.94 22.67
C MET A 91 -11.03 2.69 21.30
N GLY A 92 -12.01 1.78 21.12
CA GLY A 92 -12.75 1.61 19.87
C GLY A 92 -13.45 2.89 19.40
N LEU A 93 -14.05 3.66 20.32
CA LEU A 93 -14.58 4.99 20.02
C LEU A 93 -13.49 6.04 19.78
N CYS A 94 -12.36 6.02 20.50
CA CYS A 94 -11.25 6.98 20.32
C CYS A 94 -10.35 6.68 19.10
N PHE A 95 -10.28 5.42 18.68
CA PHE A 95 -9.58 4.86 17.52
C PHE A 95 -10.18 5.38 16.21
N VAL A 96 -11.50 5.60 16.22
CA VAL A 96 -12.29 6.09 15.08
C VAL A 96 -12.14 7.60 14.84
N PHE A 97 -11.87 8.41 15.87
CA PHE A 97 -11.93 9.88 15.71
C PHE A 97 -10.62 10.59 15.34
N HIS A 98 -9.45 9.94 15.42
CA HIS A 98 -8.17 10.68 15.35
C HIS A 98 -7.21 10.25 14.23
N ASN A 99 -7.33 9.02 13.72
CA ASN A 99 -6.59 8.60 12.52
C ASN A 99 -7.56 8.51 11.36
N ILE A 100 -7.73 9.63 10.66
CA ILE A 100 -8.78 9.79 9.65
C ILE A 100 -8.54 8.82 8.48
N THR A 101 -7.30 8.62 8.04
CA THR A 101 -6.98 7.63 7.00
C THR A 101 -7.37 6.21 7.41
N PHE A 102 -7.12 5.81 8.67
CA PHE A 102 -7.55 4.49 9.15
C PHE A 102 -9.09 4.34 9.17
N MET A 103 -9.81 5.40 9.54
CA MET A 103 -11.28 5.41 9.44
C MET A 103 -11.74 5.33 7.97
N GLY A 104 -11.02 5.98 7.05
CA GLY A 104 -11.19 5.81 5.61
C GLY A 104 -11.03 4.34 5.19
N LEU A 105 -9.99 3.67 5.68
CA LEU A 105 -9.68 2.26 5.38
C LEU A 105 -10.82 1.31 5.80
N CYS A 106 -11.60 1.65 6.83
CA CYS A 106 -12.80 0.87 7.19
C CYS A 106 -13.83 0.82 6.05
N PHE A 107 -13.94 1.85 5.21
CA PHE A 107 -14.82 1.82 4.03
C PHE A 107 -14.33 0.83 2.97
N VAL A 108 -13.01 0.68 2.80
CA VAL A 108 -12.41 -0.33 1.92
C VAL A 108 -12.65 -1.74 2.46
N PHE A 109 -12.49 -1.96 3.76
CA PHE A 109 -12.83 -3.28 4.34
C PHE A 109 -14.32 -3.61 4.19
N LEU A 110 -15.19 -2.61 4.32
CA LEU A 110 -16.61 -2.78 4.09
C LEU A 110 -16.92 -3.11 2.62
N SER A 111 -16.30 -2.41 1.65
CA SER A 111 -16.49 -2.70 0.21
C SER A 111 -16.04 -4.13 -0.14
N VAL A 112 -14.91 -4.57 0.42
CA VAL A 112 -14.37 -5.93 0.25
C VAL A 112 -15.29 -6.97 0.88
N ALA A 113 -15.81 -6.74 2.09
CA ALA A 113 -16.73 -7.67 2.76
C ALA A 113 -18.05 -7.82 1.98
N ILE A 114 -18.59 -6.71 1.46
CA ILE A 114 -19.78 -6.73 0.60
C ILE A 114 -19.48 -7.44 -0.72
N SER A 115 -18.33 -7.17 -1.36
CA SER A 115 -17.88 -7.88 -2.57
C SER A 115 -17.82 -9.38 -2.32
N TRP A 116 -17.22 -9.83 -1.21
CA TRP A 116 -17.20 -11.25 -0.84
C TRP A 116 -18.60 -11.82 -0.70
N TYR A 117 -19.49 -11.15 0.03
CA TYR A 117 -20.85 -11.62 0.21
C TYR A 117 -21.64 -11.73 -1.11
N THR A 118 -21.49 -10.75 -2.00
CA THR A 118 -22.27 -10.68 -3.25
C THR A 118 -21.66 -11.44 -4.43
N SER A 119 -20.34 -11.57 -4.48
CA SER A 119 -19.59 -12.19 -5.59
C SER A 119 -18.27 -12.81 -5.11
N PRO A 120 -18.32 -13.97 -4.42
CA PRO A 120 -17.13 -14.64 -3.91
C PRO A 120 -16.12 -15.04 -4.99
N ASP A 121 -16.61 -15.35 -6.19
CA ASP A 121 -15.80 -15.78 -7.35
C ASP A 121 -15.44 -14.62 -8.29
N LEU A 122 -15.89 -13.40 -7.97
CA LEU A 122 -15.74 -12.19 -8.79
C LEU A 122 -16.37 -12.32 -10.19
N LEU A 123 -17.31 -13.25 -10.36
CA LEU A 123 -18.07 -13.48 -11.60
C LEU A 123 -19.57 -13.33 -11.37
N ALA A 124 -20.07 -13.60 -10.16
CA ALA A 124 -21.48 -13.44 -9.84
C ALA A 124 -21.96 -11.99 -10.03
N HIS A 125 -23.19 -11.84 -10.50
CA HIS A 125 -23.80 -10.55 -10.77
C HIS A 125 -24.05 -9.75 -9.48
N VAL A 126 -23.50 -8.53 -9.39
CA VAL A 126 -23.69 -7.65 -8.22
C VAL A 126 -24.88 -6.70 -8.47
N PRO A 127 -25.81 -6.53 -7.52
CA PRO A 127 -26.92 -5.59 -7.67
C PRO A 127 -26.45 -4.14 -7.88
N ARG A 128 -27.09 -3.40 -8.79
CA ARG A 128 -26.72 -2.01 -9.12
C ARG A 128 -26.58 -1.07 -7.91
N PRO A 129 -27.47 -1.09 -6.89
CA PRO A 129 -27.30 -0.25 -5.71
C PRO A 129 -26.02 -0.56 -4.92
N VAL A 130 -25.58 -1.82 -4.92
CA VAL A 130 -24.32 -2.24 -4.28
C VAL A 130 -23.12 -1.70 -5.04
N ILE A 131 -23.16 -1.69 -6.38
CA ILE A 131 -22.09 -1.08 -7.20
C ILE A 131 -22.00 0.43 -6.94
N ILE A 132 -23.14 1.13 -6.81
CA ILE A 132 -23.17 2.55 -6.42
C ILE A 132 -22.56 2.74 -5.02
N LEU A 133 -22.86 1.83 -4.09
CA LEU A 133 -22.26 1.83 -2.76
C LEU A 133 -20.74 1.64 -2.80
N PHE A 134 -20.19 0.78 -3.67
CA PHE A 134 -18.74 0.68 -3.85
C PHE A 134 -18.11 2.01 -4.25
N SER A 135 -18.73 2.74 -5.20
CA SER A 135 -18.29 4.10 -5.58
C SER A 135 -18.29 5.06 -4.39
N LEU A 136 -19.36 5.05 -3.60
CA LEU A 136 -19.47 5.92 -2.43
C LEU A 136 -18.42 5.59 -1.36
N LEU A 137 -18.21 4.30 -1.06
CA LEU A 137 -17.23 3.85 -0.07
C LEU A 137 -15.80 4.20 -0.50
N LEU A 138 -15.46 4.03 -1.77
CA LEU A 138 -14.15 4.42 -2.31
C LEU A 138 -13.96 5.94 -2.30
N PHE A 139 -14.99 6.71 -2.64
CA PHE A 139 -14.94 8.16 -2.58
C PHE A 139 -14.75 8.66 -1.13
N LEU A 140 -15.38 7.99 -0.16
CA LEU A 140 -15.19 8.28 1.26
C LEU A 140 -13.77 7.93 1.73
N TYR A 141 -13.21 6.77 1.34
CA TYR A 141 -11.80 6.45 1.60
C TYR A 141 -10.88 7.56 1.10
N GLN A 142 -11.01 7.91 -0.18
CA GLN A 142 -10.20 8.95 -0.82
C GLN A 142 -10.33 10.31 -0.13
N THR A 143 -11.54 10.64 0.32
CA THR A 143 -11.78 11.91 1.02
C THR A 143 -11.10 11.91 2.39
N PHE A 144 -11.13 10.78 3.10
CA PHE A 144 -10.59 10.64 4.45
C PHE A 144 -9.07 10.65 4.45
N ASP A 145 -8.48 9.95 3.49
CA ASP A 145 -7.07 10.02 3.14
C ASP A 145 -6.64 11.48 2.91
N ALA A 146 -7.23 12.18 1.93
CA ALA A 146 -6.79 13.53 1.59
C ALA A 146 -6.97 14.61 2.70
N VAL A 147 -7.88 14.40 3.65
CA VAL A 147 -8.13 15.34 4.75
C VAL A 147 -7.32 15.04 6.01
N ASP A 148 -6.66 13.89 6.10
CA ASP A 148 -5.89 13.47 7.27
C ASP A 148 -4.75 14.46 7.58
N GLY A 149 -3.98 14.86 6.55
CA GLY A 149 -2.83 15.72 6.65
C GLY A 149 -3.25 17.18 6.77
N LYS A 150 -4.41 17.53 6.21
CA LYS A 150 -5.05 18.83 6.46
C LYS A 150 -5.42 18.96 7.93
N GLN A 151 -6.02 17.92 8.50
CA GLN A 151 -6.36 17.90 9.91
C GLN A 151 -5.10 17.93 10.78
N ALA A 152 -4.10 17.10 10.47
CA ALA A 152 -2.83 17.08 11.18
C ALA A 152 -2.13 18.45 11.20
N ARG A 153 -2.22 19.21 10.10
CA ARG A 153 -1.71 20.60 10.05
C ARG A 153 -2.55 21.55 10.92
N ARG A 154 -3.88 21.40 10.95
CA ARG A 154 -4.79 22.22 11.78
C ARG A 154 -4.59 21.98 13.28
N THR A 155 -4.30 20.74 13.68
CA THR A 155 -4.08 20.35 15.08
C THR A 155 -2.61 20.43 15.50
N GLY A 156 -1.69 20.68 14.57
CA GLY A 156 -0.25 20.65 14.81
C GLY A 156 0.30 19.26 15.10
N SER A 157 -0.40 18.19 14.71
CA SER A 157 -0.02 16.79 14.97
C SER A 157 0.66 16.08 13.79
N SER A 158 1.13 16.81 12.78
CA SER A 158 1.91 16.24 11.68
C SER A 158 3.18 15.55 12.20
N SER A 159 3.43 14.31 11.76
CA SER A 159 4.57 13.52 12.21
C SER A 159 4.99 12.49 11.15
N PRO A 160 6.22 11.94 11.22
CA PRO A 160 6.66 10.83 10.36
C PRO A 160 5.78 9.59 10.51
N LEU A 161 5.17 9.38 11.69
CA LEU A 161 4.24 8.28 11.92
C LEU A 161 2.95 8.46 11.12
N GLY A 162 2.45 9.71 11.02
CA GLY A 162 1.27 10.04 10.23
C GLY A 162 1.48 9.68 8.77
N GLU A 163 2.59 10.13 8.18
CA GLU A 163 2.97 9.78 6.80
C GLU A 163 3.15 8.28 6.59
N LEU A 164 3.81 7.58 7.52
CA LEU A 164 3.94 6.13 7.43
C LEU A 164 2.57 5.45 7.42
N MET A 165 1.65 5.87 8.29
CA MET A 165 0.32 5.28 8.39
C MET A 165 -0.50 5.54 7.14
N ASP A 166 -0.45 6.78 6.64
CA ASP A 166 -1.16 7.24 5.44
C ASP A 166 -0.81 6.37 4.23
N HIS A 167 0.49 6.36 3.88
CA HIS A 167 0.99 5.54 2.77
C HIS A 167 0.84 4.02 3.01
N SER A 168 0.80 3.56 4.28
CA SER A 168 0.55 2.15 4.57
C SER A 168 -0.91 1.76 4.33
N CYS A 169 -1.86 2.65 4.63
CA CYS A 169 -3.27 2.46 4.31
C CYS A 169 -3.48 2.49 2.80
N ASP A 170 -2.80 3.38 2.08
CA ASP A 170 -2.81 3.40 0.62
C ASP A 170 -2.32 2.10 0.00
N ALA A 171 -1.27 1.48 0.55
CA ALA A 171 -0.79 0.20 0.07
C ALA A 171 -1.83 -0.92 0.22
N VAL A 172 -2.60 -0.90 1.33
CA VAL A 172 -3.70 -1.83 1.59
C VAL A 172 -4.86 -1.57 0.62
N CYS A 173 -5.29 -0.31 0.48
CA CYS A 173 -6.34 0.09 -0.45
C CYS A 173 -5.99 -0.30 -1.89
N CYS A 174 -4.75 -0.03 -2.31
CA CYS A 174 -4.23 -0.37 -3.63
C CYS A 174 -4.40 -1.85 -3.98
N THR A 175 -4.34 -2.76 -2.99
CA THR A 175 -4.51 -4.19 -3.24
C THR A 175 -5.95 -4.66 -3.08
N LEU A 176 -6.62 -4.24 -2.01
CA LEU A 176 -7.94 -4.77 -1.67
C LEU A 176 -9.08 -4.20 -2.53
N GLU A 177 -8.95 -2.95 -2.99
CA GLU A 177 -9.98 -2.31 -3.83
C GLU A 177 -10.15 -3.01 -5.20
N VAL A 178 -9.19 -3.85 -5.59
CA VAL A 178 -9.31 -4.73 -6.76
C VAL A 178 -10.49 -5.70 -6.63
N LEU A 179 -10.86 -6.13 -5.42
CA LEU A 179 -11.96 -7.09 -5.20
C LEU A 179 -13.35 -6.51 -5.53
N PRO A 180 -13.79 -5.35 -4.98
CA PRO A 180 -15.04 -4.72 -5.41
C PRO A 180 -15.01 -4.29 -6.87
N PHE A 181 -13.87 -3.79 -7.38
CA PHE A 181 -13.70 -3.48 -8.81
C PHE A 181 -13.93 -4.72 -9.68
N ALA A 182 -13.30 -5.84 -9.33
CA ALA A 182 -13.42 -7.09 -10.06
C ALA A 182 -14.82 -7.69 -10.01
N ALA A 183 -15.49 -7.60 -8.86
CA ALA A 183 -16.88 -8.03 -8.72
C ALA A 183 -17.84 -7.20 -9.60
N ALA A 184 -17.69 -5.87 -9.62
CA ALA A 184 -18.50 -4.98 -10.47
C ALA A 184 -18.25 -5.22 -11.97
N GLY A 185 -17.00 -5.51 -12.35
CA GLY A 185 -16.61 -5.82 -13.72
C GLY A 185 -16.82 -7.27 -14.16
N MET A 186 -17.26 -8.17 -13.28
CA MET A 186 -17.33 -9.64 -13.52
C MET A 186 -16.01 -10.20 -14.05
N MET A 187 -14.89 -9.83 -13.43
CA MET A 187 -13.56 -10.08 -13.98
C MET A 187 -13.04 -11.50 -13.75
N GLY A 188 -13.54 -12.19 -12.71
CA GLY A 188 -13.05 -13.50 -12.29
C GLY A 188 -11.52 -13.57 -12.26
N SER A 189 -10.96 -14.55 -12.97
CA SER A 189 -9.51 -14.82 -13.07
C SER A 189 -8.65 -13.66 -13.61
N HIS A 190 -9.24 -12.61 -14.18
CA HIS A 190 -8.48 -11.44 -14.67
C HIS A 190 -8.10 -10.45 -13.56
N ALA A 191 -8.68 -10.58 -12.36
CA ALA A 191 -8.44 -9.64 -11.27
C ALA A 191 -6.94 -9.47 -10.89
N PRO A 192 -6.09 -10.52 -10.85
CA PRO A 192 -4.66 -10.34 -10.60
C PRO A 192 -3.94 -9.47 -11.64
N LEU A 193 -4.40 -9.44 -12.90
CA LEU A 193 -3.84 -8.57 -13.94
C LEU A 193 -4.20 -7.10 -13.70
N PHE A 194 -5.41 -6.83 -13.20
CA PHE A 194 -5.79 -5.47 -12.82
C PHE A 194 -5.02 -4.98 -11.60
N TRP A 195 -4.78 -5.85 -10.63
CA TRP A 195 -3.93 -5.51 -9.49
C TRP A 195 -2.57 -4.98 -9.94
N LEU A 196 -1.94 -5.62 -10.94
CA LEU A 196 -0.67 -5.15 -11.50
C LEU A 196 -0.71 -3.71 -12.03
N VAL A 197 -1.84 -3.22 -12.52
CA VAL A 197 -1.98 -1.83 -12.96
C VAL A 197 -1.77 -0.89 -11.77
N SER A 198 -2.58 -1.08 -10.72
CA SER A 198 -2.53 -0.24 -9.52
C SER A 198 -1.25 -0.40 -8.70
N SER A 199 -0.80 -1.64 -8.47
CA SER A 199 0.37 -1.95 -7.65
C SER A 199 1.65 -1.45 -8.31
N SER A 200 1.73 -1.47 -9.65
CA SER A 200 2.91 -0.97 -10.37
C SER A 200 3.05 0.53 -10.18
N THR A 201 1.98 1.30 -10.43
CA THR A 201 2.03 2.75 -10.27
C THR A 201 2.40 3.15 -8.84
N PHE A 202 1.85 2.45 -7.84
CA PHE A 202 2.14 2.73 -6.43
C PHE A 202 3.56 2.34 -6.03
N TYR A 203 4.03 1.16 -6.46
CA TYR A 203 5.37 0.67 -6.13
C TYR A 203 6.46 1.56 -6.73
N PHE A 204 6.34 1.92 -8.01
CA PHE A 204 7.32 2.78 -8.68
C PHE A 204 7.35 4.20 -8.08
N ALA A 205 6.21 4.76 -7.66
CA ALA A 205 6.15 6.04 -6.95
C ALA A 205 6.85 5.97 -5.58
N SER A 206 6.62 4.88 -4.83
CA SER A 206 7.26 4.65 -3.54
C SER A 206 8.77 4.41 -3.69
N TRP A 207 9.19 3.69 -4.72
CA TRP A 207 10.59 3.45 -5.07
C TRP A 207 11.31 4.73 -5.50
N GLU A 208 10.65 5.59 -6.28
CA GLU A 208 11.16 6.93 -6.58
C GLU A 208 11.33 7.77 -5.32
N THR A 209 10.33 7.79 -4.43
CA THR A 209 10.36 8.55 -3.18
C THR A 209 11.48 8.08 -2.25
N PHE A 210 11.80 6.78 -2.25
CA PHE A 210 12.92 6.25 -1.48
C PHE A 210 14.27 6.87 -1.91
N PHE A 211 14.52 7.05 -3.21
CA PHE A 211 15.78 7.59 -3.73
C PHE A 211 15.83 9.12 -3.84
N THR A 212 14.69 9.75 -4.14
CA THR A 212 14.60 11.21 -4.29
C THR A 212 14.36 11.93 -2.97
N HIS A 213 13.84 11.20 -1.99
CA HIS A 213 13.40 11.70 -0.69
C HIS A 213 12.27 12.75 -0.74
N SER A 214 11.51 12.77 -1.83
CA SER A 214 10.34 13.63 -1.99
C SER A 214 9.27 12.91 -2.80
N LEU A 215 8.03 12.92 -2.32
CA LEU A 215 6.90 12.39 -3.08
C LEU A 215 6.35 13.50 -3.98
N VAL A 216 6.63 13.43 -5.29
CA VAL A 216 6.12 14.37 -6.27
C VAL A 216 5.05 13.69 -7.11
N LEU A 217 3.79 14.08 -6.92
CA LEU A 217 2.69 13.55 -7.70
C LEU A 217 2.58 14.30 -9.04
N PRO A 218 2.43 13.58 -10.17
CA PRO A 218 2.38 14.19 -11.49
C PRO A 218 1.08 14.98 -11.72
N ILE A 219 1.05 15.77 -12.79
CA ILE A 219 -0.11 16.61 -13.18
C ILE A 219 -1.33 15.76 -13.54
N VAL A 220 -1.09 14.58 -14.13
CA VAL A 220 -2.08 13.59 -14.55
C VAL A 220 -1.56 12.22 -14.15
N ASN A 221 -2.46 11.26 -13.95
CA ASN A 221 -2.15 9.88 -13.54
C ASN A 221 -1.56 9.79 -12.12
N GLY A 222 -2.00 10.69 -11.22
CA GLY A 222 -1.75 10.56 -9.80
C GLY A 222 -2.79 9.65 -9.10
N PRO A 223 -2.61 9.37 -7.80
CA PRO A 223 -3.54 8.56 -7.02
C PRO A 223 -4.97 9.11 -7.04
N THR A 224 -5.11 10.44 -7.00
CA THR A 224 -6.41 11.12 -7.01
C THR A 224 -7.21 10.81 -8.29
N GLU A 225 -6.59 10.96 -9.47
CA GLU A 225 -7.23 10.63 -10.74
C GLU A 225 -7.56 9.14 -10.84
N GLY A 226 -6.66 8.27 -10.35
CA GLY A 226 -6.88 6.81 -10.34
C GLY A 226 -8.12 6.43 -9.53
N LEU A 227 -8.24 6.93 -8.30
CA LEU A 227 -9.38 6.66 -7.41
C LEU A 227 -10.69 7.22 -7.98
N LEU A 228 -10.68 8.41 -8.59
CA LEU A 228 -11.87 8.97 -9.25
C LEU A 228 -12.24 8.20 -10.54
N THR A 229 -11.26 7.65 -11.24
CA THR A 229 -11.51 6.78 -12.40
C THR A 229 -12.21 5.50 -11.97
N LEU A 230 -11.79 4.90 -10.86
CA LEU A 230 -12.49 3.76 -10.23
C LEU A 230 -13.92 4.13 -9.78
N CYS A 231 -14.09 5.28 -9.13
CA CYS A 231 -15.44 5.76 -8.75
C CYS A 231 -16.34 5.91 -9.98
N SER A 232 -15.79 6.45 -11.07
CA SER A 232 -16.49 6.63 -12.35
C SER A 232 -16.82 5.29 -13.01
N PHE A 233 -15.89 4.32 -12.94
CA PHE A 233 -16.11 2.95 -13.42
C PHE A 233 -17.32 2.31 -12.72
N PHE A 234 -17.40 2.42 -11.38
CA PHE A 234 -18.54 1.89 -10.63
C PHE A 234 -19.86 2.54 -11.04
N LEU A 235 -19.92 3.87 -11.11
CA LEU A 235 -21.14 4.59 -11.48
C LEU A 235 -21.56 4.27 -12.93
N PHE A 236 -20.61 4.21 -13.84
CA PHE A 236 -20.84 3.82 -15.23
C PHE A 236 -21.38 2.39 -15.30
N THR A 237 -20.74 1.44 -14.61
CA THR A 237 -21.17 0.04 -14.56
C THR A 237 -22.58 -0.12 -13.97
N ALA A 238 -22.91 0.64 -12.93
CA ALA A 238 -24.26 0.64 -12.37
C ALA A 238 -25.31 1.18 -13.36
N TYR A 239 -24.94 2.13 -14.21
CA TYR A 239 -25.79 2.70 -15.24
C TYR A 239 -26.00 1.74 -16.42
N VAL A 240 -24.92 1.23 -17.03
CA VAL A 240 -25.00 0.37 -18.23
C VAL A 240 -25.28 -1.10 -17.92
N GLY A 241 -24.99 -1.56 -16.71
CA GLY A 241 -25.04 -2.98 -16.31
C GLY A 241 -23.71 -3.70 -16.53
N GLN A 242 -23.43 -4.73 -15.71
CA GLN A 242 -22.15 -5.45 -15.72
C GLN A 242 -21.90 -6.19 -17.04
N GLU A 243 -22.96 -6.74 -17.65
CA GLU A 243 -22.95 -7.44 -18.94
C GLU A 243 -22.33 -6.59 -20.07
N TRP A 244 -22.40 -5.25 -19.95
CA TRP A 244 -21.81 -4.35 -20.93
C TRP A 244 -20.31 -4.60 -21.12
N TRP A 245 -19.60 -5.00 -20.05
CA TRP A 245 -18.16 -5.25 -20.08
C TRP A 245 -17.77 -6.53 -20.83
N GLY A 246 -18.66 -7.54 -20.84
CA GLY A 246 -18.42 -8.85 -21.47
C GLY A 246 -18.64 -8.85 -22.98
N VAL A 247 -19.22 -7.80 -23.56
CA VAL A 247 -19.48 -7.70 -25.00
C VAL A 247 -18.21 -7.27 -25.74
N PRO A 248 -17.86 -7.89 -26.90
CA PRO A 248 -16.76 -7.43 -27.75
C PRO A 248 -16.95 -5.98 -28.25
N LEU A 249 -15.83 -5.33 -28.60
CA LEU A 249 -15.87 -3.94 -29.09
C LEU A 249 -16.51 -3.83 -30.49
N PHE A 250 -16.29 -4.82 -31.36
CA PHE A 250 -16.86 -4.87 -32.71
C PHE A 250 -17.85 -6.03 -32.84
N SER A 251 -18.95 -5.79 -33.55
CA SER A 251 -19.91 -6.85 -33.89
C SER A 251 -19.30 -7.87 -34.86
N ALA A 252 -19.78 -9.11 -34.85
CA ALA A 252 -19.29 -10.18 -35.72
C ALA A 252 -19.33 -9.79 -37.22
N SER A 253 -20.35 -9.04 -37.66
CA SER A 253 -20.48 -8.56 -39.05
C SER A 253 -19.38 -7.56 -39.45
N SER A 254 -18.96 -6.68 -38.53
CA SER A 254 -17.85 -5.75 -38.75
C SER A 254 -16.46 -6.42 -38.71
N ALA A 255 -16.32 -7.55 -38.00
CA ALA A 255 -15.07 -8.31 -37.94
C ALA A 255 -14.82 -9.12 -39.23
N ILE A 256 -15.88 -9.65 -39.87
CA ILE A 256 -15.79 -10.47 -41.10
C ILE A 256 -15.24 -9.67 -42.29
N HIS A 257 -15.56 -8.38 -42.43
CA HIS A 257 -14.99 -7.52 -43.49
C HIS A 257 -13.50 -7.20 -43.28
N MET A 258 -12.98 -7.41 -42.08
CA MET A 258 -11.60 -7.11 -41.68
C MET A 258 -10.65 -8.32 -41.85
N HIS A 259 -11.22 -9.49 -42.18
CA HIS A 259 -10.56 -10.81 -42.19
C HIS A 259 -9.51 -10.99 -43.31
N ALA A 260 -9.60 -10.22 -44.40
CA ALA A 260 -8.74 -10.44 -45.57
C ALA A 260 -7.30 -9.90 -45.44
N HIS A 261 -7.01 -9.02 -44.47
CA HIS A 261 -5.74 -8.27 -44.47
C HIS A 261 -4.97 -8.18 -43.14
N MET A 262 -5.56 -8.42 -41.95
CA MET A 262 -4.87 -8.20 -40.66
C MET A 262 -5.31 -9.15 -39.52
N PRO A 263 -4.69 -10.33 -39.32
CA PRO A 263 -5.11 -11.31 -38.29
C PRO A 263 -4.93 -10.84 -36.84
N LEU A 264 -4.02 -9.90 -36.59
CA LEU A 264 -3.86 -9.27 -35.27
C LEU A 264 -5.09 -8.42 -34.89
N LEU A 265 -5.68 -7.74 -35.88
CA LEU A 265 -6.80 -6.82 -35.66
C LEU A 265 -8.08 -7.60 -35.32
N GLU A 266 -8.26 -8.80 -35.87
CA GLU A 266 -9.34 -9.73 -35.50
C GLU A 266 -9.20 -10.23 -34.05
N ARG A 267 -7.97 -10.60 -33.64
CA ARG A 267 -7.71 -11.02 -32.26
C ARG A 267 -7.97 -9.89 -31.26
N ILE A 268 -7.66 -8.65 -31.59
CA ILE A 268 -7.99 -7.49 -30.75
C ILE A 268 -9.50 -7.20 -30.78
N ALA A 269 -10.15 -7.31 -31.94
CA ALA A 269 -11.58 -7.02 -32.09
C ALA A 269 -12.51 -8.01 -31.37
N SER A 270 -12.03 -9.24 -31.17
CA SER A 270 -12.74 -10.32 -30.47
C SER A 270 -12.60 -10.27 -28.94
N LEU A 271 -11.72 -9.41 -28.41
CA LEU A 271 -11.59 -9.20 -26.97
C LEU A 271 -12.84 -8.50 -26.42
N SER A 272 -13.22 -8.85 -25.20
CA SER A 272 -14.27 -8.13 -24.49
C SER A 272 -13.83 -6.69 -24.22
N ARG A 273 -14.79 -5.78 -23.98
CA ARG A 273 -14.47 -4.39 -23.60
C ARG A 273 -13.64 -4.34 -22.32
N LEU A 274 -13.85 -5.28 -21.40
CA LEU A 274 -13.03 -5.41 -20.20
C LEU A 274 -11.59 -5.80 -20.52
N ASP A 275 -11.38 -6.79 -21.38
CA ASP A 275 -10.04 -7.22 -21.79
C ASP A 275 -9.28 -6.11 -22.49
N LEU A 276 -9.98 -5.33 -23.33
CA LEU A 276 -9.43 -4.16 -23.99
C LEU A 276 -9.09 -3.06 -22.99
N LEU A 277 -9.96 -2.80 -22.01
CA LEU A 277 -9.68 -1.86 -20.93
C LEU A 277 -8.38 -2.27 -20.22
N LEU A 278 -8.25 -3.54 -19.83
CA LEU A 278 -7.04 -4.04 -19.18
C LEU A 278 -5.79 -3.92 -20.05
N LEU A 279 -5.89 -4.29 -21.32
CA LEU A 279 -4.76 -4.27 -22.25
C LEU A 279 -4.25 -2.85 -22.50
N VAL A 280 -5.16 -1.88 -22.59
CA VAL A 280 -4.84 -0.47 -22.87
C VAL A 280 -4.22 0.24 -21.65
N GLN A 281 -4.51 -0.22 -20.43
CA GLN A 281 -4.02 0.42 -19.21
C GLN A 281 -2.49 0.36 -19.08
N PHE A 282 -1.88 -0.76 -19.49
CA PHE A 282 -0.42 -0.92 -19.44
C PHE A 282 0.35 0.09 -20.30
N PRO A 283 0.13 0.19 -21.64
CA PRO A 283 0.86 1.13 -22.47
C PRO A 283 0.49 2.59 -22.21
N LEU A 284 -0.75 2.90 -21.81
CA LEU A 284 -1.17 4.30 -21.62
C LEU A 284 -0.85 4.88 -20.24
N PHE A 285 -0.86 4.07 -19.17
CA PHE A 285 -0.71 4.58 -17.80
C PHE A 285 0.48 3.96 -17.07
N VAL A 286 0.59 2.63 -17.07
CA VAL A 286 1.65 1.94 -16.29
C VAL A 286 3.03 2.19 -16.88
N THR A 287 3.22 1.95 -18.18
CA THR A 287 4.52 2.07 -18.85
C THR A 287 5.07 3.49 -18.79
N PRO A 288 4.32 4.56 -19.13
CA PRO A 288 4.85 5.92 -19.06
C PRO A 288 5.25 6.31 -17.63
N THR A 289 4.45 5.91 -16.63
CA THR A 289 4.75 6.13 -15.21
C THR A 289 6.01 5.40 -14.80
N ALA A 290 6.08 4.08 -14.99
CA ALA A 290 7.24 3.28 -14.64
C ALA A 290 8.54 3.78 -15.30
N VAL A 291 8.48 4.18 -16.58
CA VAL A 291 9.61 4.78 -17.30
C VAL A 291 9.99 6.14 -16.72
N SER A 292 9.02 7.00 -16.42
CA SER A 292 9.28 8.30 -15.76
C SER A 292 9.98 8.13 -14.42
N ASN A 293 9.43 7.30 -13.54
CA ASN A 293 9.98 6.99 -12.22
C ASN A 293 11.38 6.40 -12.33
N LEU A 294 11.60 5.45 -13.24
CA LEU A 294 12.92 4.86 -13.53
C LEU A 294 13.93 5.93 -13.94
N MET A 295 13.56 6.82 -14.87
CA MET A 295 14.45 7.91 -15.29
C MET A 295 14.80 8.83 -14.13
N THR A 296 13.84 9.18 -13.27
CA THR A 296 14.10 10.04 -12.10
C THR A 296 15.01 9.36 -11.09
N VAL A 297 14.77 8.08 -10.77
CA VAL A 297 15.64 7.31 -9.86
C VAL A 297 17.05 7.21 -10.40
N LEU A 298 17.23 6.86 -11.68
CA LEU A 298 18.55 6.77 -12.29
C LEU A 298 19.31 8.11 -12.25
N ARG A 299 18.61 9.23 -12.46
CA ARG A 299 19.20 10.57 -12.33
C ARG A 299 19.60 10.88 -10.89
N ALA A 300 18.71 10.61 -9.93
CA ALA A 300 18.95 10.86 -8.51
C ALA A 300 20.15 10.07 -7.98
N VAL A 301 20.18 8.76 -8.25
CA VAL A 301 21.25 7.85 -7.83
C VAL A 301 22.57 8.24 -8.48
N ARG A 302 22.63 8.41 -9.81
CA ARG A 302 23.89 8.79 -10.50
C ARG A 302 24.41 10.15 -10.05
N SER A 303 23.53 11.11 -9.77
CA SER A 303 23.93 12.41 -9.23
C SER A 303 24.53 12.27 -7.83
N ALA A 304 23.89 11.49 -6.95
CA ALA A 304 24.39 11.22 -5.60
C ALA A 304 25.74 10.48 -5.63
N GLU A 305 25.88 9.48 -6.51
CA GLU A 305 27.13 8.74 -6.72
C GLU A 305 28.26 9.67 -7.15
N LYS A 306 28.00 10.56 -8.12
CA LYS A 306 28.99 11.52 -8.64
C LYS A 306 29.44 12.52 -7.59
N GLU A 307 28.52 13.05 -6.79
CA GLU A 307 28.84 14.01 -5.74
C GLU A 307 29.66 13.36 -4.61
N LYS A 308 29.32 12.12 -4.19
CA LYS A 308 30.11 11.39 -3.20
C LYS A 308 31.53 11.09 -3.68
N ARG A 309 31.68 10.67 -4.95
CA ARG A 309 32.99 10.44 -5.58
C ARG A 309 33.84 11.70 -5.62
N LYS A 310 33.26 12.84 -6.03
CA LYS A 310 33.95 14.14 -6.03
C LYS A 310 34.36 14.58 -4.62
N GLY A 311 33.50 14.34 -3.63
CA GLY A 311 33.75 14.67 -2.23
C GLY A 311 34.67 13.71 -1.49
N GLY A 312 35.23 12.69 -2.17
CA GLY A 312 36.10 11.68 -1.54
C GLY A 312 35.40 10.79 -0.52
N GLN A 313 34.06 10.78 -0.48
CA GLN A 313 33.29 9.96 0.46
C GLN A 313 33.15 8.52 -0.06
N PRO A 314 33.23 7.49 0.80
CA PRO A 314 33.00 6.11 0.39
C PRO A 314 31.55 5.91 -0.05
N LEU A 315 31.36 5.24 -1.18
CA LEU A 315 30.04 4.83 -1.70
C LEU A 315 29.51 3.65 -0.88
N ARG A 316 28.31 3.78 -0.32
CA ARG A 316 27.62 2.63 0.29
C ARG A 316 26.94 1.83 -0.82
N PHE A 317 26.71 0.54 -0.57
CA PHE A 317 25.96 -0.29 -1.51
C PHE A 317 24.58 0.29 -1.83
N SER A 318 23.90 0.88 -0.84
CA SER A 318 22.61 1.54 -1.01
C SER A 318 22.61 2.80 -1.86
N ASP A 319 23.79 3.37 -2.12
CA ASP A 319 23.95 4.53 -3.02
C ASP A 319 24.11 4.11 -4.49
N THR A 320 24.09 2.80 -4.79
CA THR A 320 24.43 2.31 -6.14
C THR A 320 23.20 2.09 -7.01
N THR A 321 23.39 2.27 -8.32
CA THR A 321 22.39 1.88 -9.34
C THR A 321 22.02 0.39 -9.25
N LEU A 322 22.97 -0.47 -8.84
CA LEU A 322 22.71 -1.90 -8.64
C LEU A 322 21.71 -2.14 -7.50
N PHE A 323 21.87 -1.45 -6.37
CA PHE A 323 20.91 -1.55 -5.27
C PHE A 323 19.53 -1.04 -5.68
N ALA A 324 19.46 0.06 -6.43
CA ALA A 324 18.20 0.56 -6.98
C ALA A 324 17.49 -0.49 -7.84
N ALA A 325 18.22 -1.18 -8.73
CA ALA A 325 17.67 -2.26 -9.55
C ALA A 325 17.25 -3.48 -8.70
N LEU A 326 18.04 -3.86 -7.69
CA LEU A 326 17.72 -4.99 -6.81
C LEU A 326 16.45 -4.75 -5.98
N LEU A 327 16.13 -3.49 -5.64
CA LEU A 327 14.87 -3.17 -4.98
C LEU A 327 13.65 -3.39 -5.88
N LEU A 328 13.79 -3.59 -7.19
CA LEU A 328 12.67 -3.98 -8.06
C LEU A 328 12.38 -5.49 -8.00
N LEU A 329 13.37 -6.31 -7.61
CA LEU A 329 13.25 -7.78 -7.60
C LEU A 329 12.09 -8.28 -6.72
N PRO A 330 11.90 -7.82 -5.46
CA PRO A 330 10.78 -8.28 -4.63
C PRO A 330 9.41 -8.03 -5.29
N TYR A 331 9.23 -6.88 -5.94
CA TYR A 331 8.00 -6.52 -6.62
C TYR A 331 7.72 -7.41 -7.84
N PHE A 332 8.72 -7.58 -8.71
CA PHE A 332 8.55 -8.41 -9.90
C PHE A 332 8.38 -9.89 -9.53
N ALA A 333 9.04 -10.37 -8.48
CA ALA A 333 8.85 -11.72 -7.96
C ALA A 333 7.43 -11.89 -7.39
N LEU A 334 6.96 -10.97 -6.54
CA LEU A 334 5.59 -10.98 -6.02
C LEU A 334 4.58 -11.01 -7.17
N SER A 335 4.75 -10.11 -8.15
CA SER A 335 3.87 -9.96 -9.31
C SER A 335 3.84 -11.20 -10.18
N GLY A 336 5.01 -11.67 -10.60
CA GLY A 336 5.16 -12.83 -11.47
C GLY A 336 4.67 -14.11 -10.82
N PHE A 337 4.98 -14.34 -9.55
CA PHE A 337 4.54 -15.56 -8.85
C PHE A 337 3.04 -15.54 -8.57
N THR A 338 2.45 -14.38 -8.25
CA THR A 338 1.01 -14.21 -8.06
C THR A 338 0.24 -14.57 -9.33
N VAL A 339 0.62 -13.99 -10.48
CA VAL A 339 -0.02 -14.30 -11.77
C VAL A 339 0.22 -15.76 -12.16
N SER A 340 1.45 -16.25 -12.00
CA SER A 340 1.79 -17.62 -12.36
C SER A 340 1.02 -18.64 -11.52
N TRP A 341 0.86 -18.41 -10.21
CA TRP A 341 0.08 -19.29 -9.37
C TRP A 341 -1.41 -19.25 -9.74
N ALA A 342 -1.97 -18.06 -10.00
CA ALA A 342 -3.36 -17.94 -10.44
C ALA A 342 -3.65 -18.67 -11.76
N VAL A 343 -2.68 -18.70 -12.69
CA VAL A 343 -2.82 -19.34 -14.02
C VAL A 343 -2.50 -20.84 -14.00
N LEU A 344 -1.43 -21.25 -13.30
CA LEU A 344 -0.96 -22.63 -13.30
C LEU A 344 -1.64 -23.51 -12.24
N SER A 345 -2.44 -22.93 -11.35
CA SER A 345 -3.07 -23.66 -10.25
C SER A 345 -3.91 -24.84 -10.74
N PRO A 346 -3.57 -26.09 -10.37
CA PRO A 346 -4.33 -27.27 -10.77
C PRO A 346 -5.72 -27.35 -10.12
N SER A 347 -5.93 -26.70 -8.96
CA SER A 347 -7.21 -26.69 -8.26
C SER A 347 -8.07 -25.45 -8.54
N ALA A 348 -7.65 -24.57 -9.47
CA ALA A 348 -8.25 -23.26 -9.69
C ALA A 348 -8.40 -22.48 -8.37
N ILE A 349 -7.30 -22.40 -7.61
CA ILE A 349 -7.23 -21.81 -6.27
C ILE A 349 -7.74 -20.37 -6.26
N PHE A 350 -7.40 -19.60 -7.30
CA PHE A 350 -7.76 -18.19 -7.39
C PHE A 350 -9.29 -18.02 -7.56
N PRO A 351 -9.95 -18.58 -8.59
CA PRO A 351 -11.43 -18.47 -8.71
C PRO A 351 -12.21 -18.98 -7.50
N ARG A 352 -11.70 -19.98 -6.78
CA ARG A 352 -12.38 -20.57 -5.61
C ARG A 352 -12.19 -19.77 -4.33
N HIS A 353 -11.07 -19.06 -4.18
CA HIS A 353 -10.67 -18.41 -2.94
C HIS A 353 -10.05 -17.03 -3.17
N ALA A 354 -10.61 -16.25 -4.10
CA ALA A 354 -10.06 -14.97 -4.55
C ALA A 354 -9.79 -13.99 -3.39
N HIS A 355 -10.71 -13.87 -2.43
CA HIS A 355 -10.57 -12.96 -1.28
C HIS A 355 -9.40 -13.34 -0.36
N PHE A 356 -9.22 -14.64 -0.03
CA PHE A 356 -8.07 -15.09 0.76
C PHE A 356 -6.76 -14.91 0.00
N PHE A 357 -6.77 -15.15 -1.31
CA PHE A 357 -5.62 -14.93 -2.19
C PHE A 357 -5.19 -13.47 -2.19
N PHE A 358 -6.14 -12.54 -2.37
CA PHE A 358 -5.89 -11.10 -2.31
C PHE A 358 -5.53 -10.60 -0.90
N LEU A 359 -6.05 -11.23 0.16
CA LEU A 359 -5.67 -10.89 1.53
C LEU A 359 -4.18 -11.19 1.79
N ALA A 360 -3.69 -12.37 1.38
CA ALA A 360 -2.27 -12.69 1.49
C ALA A 360 -1.40 -11.76 0.63
N LEU A 361 -1.85 -11.48 -0.60
CA LEU A 361 -1.20 -10.55 -1.52
C LEU A 361 -1.11 -9.13 -0.94
N CYS A 362 -2.18 -8.67 -0.31
CA CYS A 362 -2.25 -7.38 0.36
C CYS A 362 -1.20 -7.26 1.47
N PHE A 363 -1.12 -8.25 2.37
CA PHE A 363 -0.12 -8.23 3.43
C PHE A 363 1.31 -8.25 2.89
N SER A 364 1.57 -9.05 1.84
CA SER A 364 2.87 -9.08 1.16
C SER A 364 3.25 -7.71 0.56
N PHE A 365 2.33 -7.11 -0.19
CA PHE A 365 2.57 -5.83 -0.85
C PHE A 365 2.70 -4.69 0.16
N ALA A 366 1.80 -4.62 1.15
CA ALA A 366 1.82 -3.60 2.19
C ALA A 366 3.08 -3.68 3.07
N LEU A 367 3.56 -4.89 3.39
CA LEU A 367 4.85 -5.06 4.08
C LEU A 367 6.00 -4.54 3.22
N MET A 368 6.01 -4.89 1.93
CA MET A 368 7.10 -4.54 1.02
C MET A 368 7.23 -3.03 0.85
N VAL A 369 6.12 -2.34 0.58
CA VAL A 369 6.10 -0.87 0.46
C VAL A 369 6.30 -0.21 1.83
N GLY A 370 5.68 -0.72 2.90
CA GLY A 370 5.84 -0.21 4.25
C GLY A 370 7.31 -0.22 4.72
N ARG A 371 8.06 -1.29 4.41
CA ARG A 371 9.51 -1.36 4.70
C ARG A 371 10.31 -0.31 3.92
N MET A 372 9.93 -0.05 2.67
CA MET A 372 10.57 0.99 1.85
C MET A 372 10.26 2.40 2.36
N ILE A 373 9.01 2.68 2.76
CA ILE A 373 8.62 3.96 3.38
C ILE A 373 9.37 4.14 4.70
N LEU A 374 9.40 3.13 5.56
CA LEU A 374 10.15 3.20 6.82
C LEU A 374 11.63 3.50 6.58
N ALA A 375 12.27 2.80 5.64
CA ALA A 375 13.66 3.02 5.28
C ALA A 375 13.91 4.44 4.73
N HIS A 376 12.95 5.01 4.00
CA HIS A 376 12.99 6.42 3.59
C HIS A 376 12.93 7.37 4.80
N LEU A 377 11.99 7.16 5.73
CA LEU A 377 11.80 8.02 6.91
C LEU A 377 13.00 8.00 7.85
N THR A 378 13.60 6.83 8.04
CA THR A 378 14.73 6.63 8.97
C THR A 378 16.09 6.83 8.30
N ARG A 379 16.16 6.88 6.96
CA ARG A 379 17.40 6.82 6.17
C ARG A 379 18.22 5.55 6.43
N GLU A 380 17.56 4.47 6.84
CA GLU A 380 18.19 3.17 7.10
C GLU A 380 17.75 2.15 6.04
N SER A 381 18.68 1.78 5.16
CA SER A 381 18.45 0.78 4.10
C SER A 381 18.98 -0.61 4.44
N GLU A 382 19.58 -0.79 5.62
CA GLU A 382 20.17 -2.05 6.05
C GLU A 382 19.06 -3.11 6.25
N GLY A 383 19.24 -4.29 5.65
CA GLY A 383 18.25 -5.38 5.73
C GLY A 383 16.94 -5.13 4.96
N LEU A 384 16.82 -4.03 4.21
CA LEU A 384 15.60 -3.70 3.45
C LEU A 384 15.25 -4.82 2.46
N LEU A 385 16.16 -5.16 1.54
CA LEU A 385 15.92 -6.16 0.50
C LEU A 385 15.56 -7.56 1.07
N PRO A 386 16.33 -8.16 2.01
CA PRO A 386 15.93 -9.45 2.61
C PRO A 386 14.54 -9.41 3.24
N SER A 387 14.18 -8.31 3.89
CA SER A 387 12.87 -8.20 4.55
C SER A 387 11.69 -8.10 3.57
N MET A 388 11.91 -7.47 2.41
CA MET A 388 10.93 -7.40 1.32
C MET A 388 10.73 -8.75 0.63
N LEU A 389 11.69 -9.67 0.73
CA LEU A 389 11.62 -11.02 0.16
C LEU A 389 10.97 -12.05 1.10
N GLN A 390 10.93 -11.80 2.42
CA GLN A 390 10.29 -12.67 3.41
C GLN A 390 8.85 -13.12 3.10
N PRO A 391 7.94 -12.25 2.59
CA PRO A 391 6.59 -12.68 2.26
C PRO A 391 6.53 -13.69 1.09
N LEU A 392 7.56 -13.77 0.25
CA LEU A 392 7.56 -14.62 -0.95
C LEU A 392 7.76 -16.12 -0.67
N LEU A 393 8.05 -16.51 0.56
CA LEU A 393 8.37 -17.90 0.93
C LEU A 393 7.26 -18.88 0.49
N PHE A 394 6.05 -18.69 1.00
CA PHE A 394 4.92 -19.58 0.67
C PHE A 394 4.45 -19.42 -0.76
N LEU A 395 4.57 -18.22 -1.34
CA LEU A 395 4.26 -17.98 -2.74
C LEU A 395 5.22 -18.74 -3.69
N THR A 396 6.49 -18.86 -3.31
CA THR A 396 7.49 -19.67 -4.04
C THR A 396 7.15 -21.16 -3.96
N ILE A 397 6.81 -21.65 -2.77
CA ILE A 397 6.36 -23.06 -2.57
C ILE A 397 5.11 -23.32 -3.42
N ALA A 398 4.17 -22.38 -3.43
CA ALA A 398 2.94 -22.47 -4.19
C ALA A 398 3.16 -22.49 -5.70
N LEU A 399 4.08 -21.68 -6.21
CA LEU A 399 4.44 -21.69 -7.62
C LEU A 399 5.07 -23.04 -8.02
N ILE A 400 6.02 -23.55 -7.23
CA ILE A 400 6.63 -24.87 -7.49
C ILE A 400 5.55 -25.96 -7.49
N ASN A 401 4.63 -25.91 -6.52
CA ASN A 401 3.53 -26.84 -6.40
C ASN A 401 2.57 -26.81 -7.61
N ALA A 402 2.20 -25.61 -8.06
CA ALA A 402 1.32 -25.41 -9.21
C ALA A 402 2.00 -25.80 -10.53
N ALA A 403 3.31 -25.56 -10.68
CA ALA A 403 4.07 -25.94 -11.86
C ALA A 403 4.37 -27.46 -11.93
N TRP A 404 4.33 -28.17 -10.79
CA TRP A 404 4.74 -29.57 -10.70
C TRP A 404 4.07 -30.50 -11.72
N PRO A 405 2.72 -30.50 -11.89
CA PRO A 405 2.06 -31.36 -12.86
C PRO A 405 2.44 -31.07 -14.33
N HIS A 406 2.92 -29.85 -14.62
CA HIS A 406 3.37 -29.46 -15.95
C HIS A 406 4.80 -29.93 -16.23
N LEU A 407 5.65 -29.97 -15.19
CA LEU A 407 7.05 -30.41 -15.27
C LEU A 407 7.19 -31.93 -15.34
N THR A 408 6.27 -32.67 -14.71
CA THR A 408 6.30 -34.15 -14.66
C THR A 408 5.39 -34.80 -15.72
N ARG A 409 5.00 -34.07 -16.78
CA ARG A 409 4.20 -34.64 -17.87
C ARG A 409 5.00 -35.75 -18.56
N GLY A 410 4.44 -36.96 -18.56
CA GLY A 410 5.04 -38.14 -19.22
C GLY A 410 5.74 -39.12 -18.27
N THR A 411 5.85 -38.82 -16.98
CA THR A 411 6.27 -39.79 -15.95
C THR A 411 5.05 -40.36 -15.25
N SER A 412 4.94 -41.70 -15.12
CA SER A 412 3.86 -42.35 -14.36
C SER A 412 3.88 -41.87 -12.91
N PRO A 413 2.90 -41.07 -12.44
CA PRO A 413 3.00 -40.45 -11.13
C PRO A 413 2.80 -41.49 -10.04
N GLY A 414 3.82 -41.71 -9.21
CA GLY A 414 3.62 -42.39 -7.94
C GLY A 414 2.79 -41.50 -6.99
N PRO A 415 2.15 -42.05 -5.93
CA PRO A 415 1.35 -41.28 -4.97
C PRO A 415 2.14 -40.17 -4.23
N LEU A 416 3.48 -40.26 -4.18
CA LEU A 416 4.36 -39.21 -3.64
C LEU A 416 4.67 -38.06 -4.63
N GLN A 417 4.15 -38.13 -5.87
CA GLN A 417 4.37 -37.13 -6.91
C GLN A 417 3.12 -36.25 -7.16
N ALA A 418 2.06 -36.39 -6.37
CA ALA A 418 0.90 -35.52 -6.45
C ALA A 418 1.19 -34.12 -5.86
N PRO A 419 0.66 -33.04 -6.45
CA PRO A 419 0.80 -31.71 -5.89
C PRO A 419 0.12 -31.62 -4.51
N LEU A 420 0.69 -30.81 -3.63
CA LEU A 420 0.13 -30.46 -2.34
C LEU A 420 -1.27 -29.81 -2.51
N PRO A 421 -2.19 -30.03 -1.57
CA PRO A 421 -3.45 -29.29 -1.53
C PRO A 421 -3.20 -27.77 -1.43
N GLU A 422 -3.76 -27.02 -2.38
CA GLU A 422 -3.46 -25.58 -2.50
C GLU A 422 -4.18 -24.72 -1.44
N LEU A 423 -5.33 -25.15 -0.91
CA LEU A 423 -6.06 -24.39 0.12
C LEU A 423 -5.28 -24.28 1.44
N PRO A 424 -4.77 -25.36 2.05
CA PRO A 424 -3.87 -25.25 3.20
C PRO A 424 -2.65 -24.37 2.93
N LEU A 425 -2.07 -24.46 1.73
CA LEU A 425 -0.94 -23.63 1.34
C LEU A 425 -1.30 -22.14 1.27
N LEU A 426 -2.47 -21.81 0.74
CA LEU A 426 -3.02 -20.45 0.75
C LEU A 426 -3.27 -19.95 2.18
N LEU A 427 -3.87 -20.76 3.05
CA LEU A 427 -4.12 -20.38 4.45
C LEU A 427 -2.81 -20.16 5.23
N LEU A 428 -1.79 -20.99 4.99
CA LEU A 428 -0.45 -20.78 5.54
C LEU A 428 0.19 -19.51 4.99
N TYR A 429 0.00 -19.21 3.71
CA TYR A 429 0.46 -17.96 3.11
C TYR A 429 -0.20 -16.74 3.78
N VAL A 430 -1.53 -16.74 3.94
CA VAL A 430 -2.28 -15.70 4.67
C VAL A 430 -1.77 -15.54 6.10
N ALA A 431 -1.61 -16.66 6.83
CA ALA A 431 -1.15 -16.62 8.23
C ALA A 431 0.27 -16.07 8.36
N HIS A 432 1.19 -16.50 7.47
CA HIS A 432 2.57 -16.03 7.44
C HIS A 432 2.68 -14.55 7.13
N THR A 433 2.03 -14.09 6.05
CA THR A 433 2.10 -12.67 5.66
C THR A 433 1.33 -11.78 6.63
N GLY A 434 0.20 -12.24 7.16
CA GLY A 434 -0.53 -11.57 8.23
C GLY A 434 0.31 -11.40 9.50
N TYR A 435 1.04 -12.43 9.90
CA TYR A 435 1.99 -12.33 11.02
C TYR A 435 3.11 -11.33 10.73
N LEU A 436 3.77 -11.43 9.56
CA LEU A 436 4.86 -10.52 9.20
C LEU A 436 4.41 -9.05 9.16
N TYR A 437 3.28 -8.78 8.51
CA TYR A 437 2.74 -7.43 8.37
C TYR A 437 2.22 -6.90 9.72
N GLY A 438 1.49 -7.71 10.49
CA GLY A 438 1.00 -7.33 11.81
C GLY A 438 2.14 -7.04 12.80
N HIS A 439 3.16 -7.89 12.83
CA HIS A 439 4.37 -7.68 13.62
C HIS A 439 5.09 -6.39 13.20
N PHE A 440 5.28 -6.17 11.90
CA PHE A 440 5.84 -4.93 11.36
C PHE A 440 5.05 -3.70 11.80
N ALA A 441 3.73 -3.68 11.59
CA ALA A 441 2.87 -2.55 11.90
C ALA A 441 2.92 -2.19 13.40
N VAL A 442 2.79 -3.19 14.27
CA VAL A 442 2.80 -2.99 15.73
C VAL A 442 4.16 -2.49 16.21
N CYS A 443 5.25 -3.16 15.82
CA CYS A 443 6.59 -2.81 16.30
C CYS A 443 7.04 -1.44 15.78
N VAL A 444 6.76 -1.09 14.52
CA VAL A 444 7.16 0.21 13.97
C VAL A 444 6.36 1.35 14.59
N CYS A 445 5.05 1.17 14.77
CA CYS A 445 4.24 2.16 15.49
C CYS A 445 4.79 2.39 16.89
N TYR A 446 5.11 1.31 17.62
CA TYR A 446 5.71 1.38 18.94
C TYR A 446 7.06 2.12 18.93
N ASP A 447 7.98 1.74 18.04
CA ASP A 447 9.32 2.33 17.95
C ASP A 447 9.27 3.83 17.65
N ILE A 448 8.44 4.25 16.69
CA ILE A 448 8.29 5.67 16.33
C ILE A 448 7.62 6.44 17.47
N CYS A 449 6.56 5.91 18.07
CA CYS A 449 5.87 6.54 19.20
C CYS A 449 6.82 6.77 20.38
N ASN A 450 7.57 5.74 20.77
CA ASN A 450 8.55 5.83 21.85
C ASN A 450 9.70 6.80 21.52
N THR A 451 10.12 6.86 20.25
CA THR A 451 11.19 7.76 19.80
C THR A 451 10.81 9.24 19.83
N LEU A 452 9.58 9.53 19.41
CA LEU A 452 9.05 10.89 19.27
C LEU A 452 8.27 11.36 20.50
N GLY A 453 7.88 10.46 21.39
CA GLY A 453 7.04 10.75 22.55
C GLY A 453 5.60 11.11 22.16
N ILE A 454 5.08 10.49 21.09
CA ILE A 454 3.71 10.70 20.59
C ILE A 454 2.87 9.43 20.77
N TYR A 455 1.55 9.55 20.63
CA TYR A 455 0.63 8.41 20.65
C TYR A 455 0.15 8.09 19.23
N THR A 456 -0.09 6.81 18.93
CA THR A 456 -0.53 6.35 17.60
C THR A 456 -1.93 6.85 17.23
N PHE A 457 -2.88 6.80 18.18
CA PHE A 457 -4.30 7.10 17.94
C PHE A 457 -4.86 8.23 18.82
N ARG A 458 -3.99 9.07 19.42
CA ARG A 458 -4.43 10.12 20.35
C ARG A 458 -3.69 11.43 20.11
N VAL A 459 -4.45 12.50 19.92
CA VAL A 459 -3.95 13.87 20.03
C VAL A 459 -4.01 14.27 21.51
N GLY A 460 -2.92 14.05 22.24
CA GLY A 460 -2.82 14.38 23.67
C GLY A 460 -1.92 15.59 23.94
N LYS A 461 -1.85 16.05 25.21
CA LYS A 461 -0.83 16.99 25.73
C LYS A 461 0.59 16.35 25.77
N ALA A 462 0.90 15.45 24.84
CA ALA A 462 2.28 15.08 24.55
C ALA A 462 2.95 16.26 23.86
N LYS A 463 4.28 16.41 24.01
CA LYS A 463 5.05 17.47 23.33
C LYS A 463 4.67 17.45 21.85
N THR A 464 4.06 18.52 21.35
CA THR A 464 3.80 18.69 19.91
C THR A 464 5.10 18.40 19.17
N TYR A 465 5.08 17.40 18.29
CA TYR A 465 6.28 17.07 17.52
C TYR A 465 6.68 18.30 16.72
N GLN A 466 7.86 18.83 17.00
CA GLN A 466 8.51 19.85 16.21
C GLN A 466 9.87 19.30 15.79
N PRO A 467 10.16 19.22 14.47
CA PRO A 467 11.46 18.76 14.00
C PRO A 467 12.58 19.56 14.67
N LEU A 468 13.59 18.87 15.17
CA LEU A 468 14.78 19.53 15.69
C LEU A 468 15.43 20.32 14.56
N ARG A 469 15.66 21.64 14.75
CA ARG A 469 16.38 22.46 13.78
C ARG A 469 17.79 21.90 13.61
N ALA A 470 18.14 21.48 12.40
CA ALA A 470 19.53 21.16 12.08
C ALA A 470 20.38 22.43 12.25
N GLY A 471 21.53 22.32 12.94
CA GLY A 471 22.57 23.33 12.87
C GLY A 471 22.97 23.56 11.41
N LYS A 472 23.27 24.80 11.03
CA LYS A 472 23.57 25.24 9.66
C LYS A 472 24.64 24.36 8.99
N GLN A 473 24.24 23.29 8.32
CA GLN A 473 25.09 22.51 7.42
C GLN A 473 24.25 21.63 6.49
N GLU A 474 23.31 22.22 5.77
CA GLU A 474 22.70 21.57 4.60
C GLU A 474 23.03 22.39 3.35
N ALA A 475 23.91 21.81 2.52
CA ALA A 475 24.08 22.24 1.15
C ALA A 475 22.73 22.07 0.44
N ARG A 476 22.06 23.18 0.16
CA ARG A 476 20.89 23.23 -0.73
C ARG A 476 21.31 22.69 -2.10
N ILE A 477 20.99 21.44 -2.40
CA ILE A 477 20.86 20.99 -3.78
C ILE A 477 19.51 21.54 -4.27
N GLN A 478 19.49 22.80 -4.69
CA GLN A 478 18.38 23.36 -5.45
C GLN A 478 18.35 22.67 -6.81
N PHE A 479 17.50 21.66 -6.97
CA PHE A 479 17.01 21.31 -8.30
C PHE A 479 16.18 22.49 -8.80
N ARG A 480 16.77 23.32 -9.67
CA ARG A 480 16.00 24.24 -10.50
C ARG A 480 15.29 23.38 -11.57
N PRO A 481 13.96 23.32 -11.62
CA PRO A 481 13.29 22.83 -12.80
C PRO A 481 13.58 23.85 -13.91
N LYS A 482 14.38 23.44 -14.91
CA LYS A 482 14.36 24.14 -16.19
C LYS A 482 13.04 23.76 -16.84
N VAL A 483 12.10 24.69 -16.82
CA VAL A 483 10.94 24.70 -17.70
C VAL A 483 11.48 24.58 -19.13
N LEU A 484 11.07 23.53 -19.83
CA LEU A 484 11.02 23.47 -21.28
C LEU A 484 9.58 23.12 -21.65
#